data_AF-D5EK43-F1
#
_entry.id   AF-D5EK43-F1
#
_cell.length_a   1.000
_cell.length_b   1.000
_cell.length_c   1.000
_cell.angle_alpha   90.00
_cell.angle_beta   90.00
_cell.angle_gamma   90.00
#
_symmetry.space_group_name_H-M   'P 1'
#
loop_
_entity.id
_entity.type
_entity.pdbx_description
1 polymer ?
#
loop_
_entity_poly.entity_id
_entity_poly.type
_entity_poly.pdbx_seq_one_letter_code
_entity_poly.pdbx_strand_id
1 'polypeptide(L)'
;MTQLLCAILLLFAVTGLRAQEGLQPPYEIPSTIAKLPEQSDFLGDWLRGDGTYRLTIELVEGSLVVKYFNPKSIQVESAEFAVESELPFLRVVLRDEGYPGSTYELGFLAERGILVGRYSRPGGQPSDVYFVKQSGRLEQ
;
A
#
# COMPACT_ATOMS: atom_id res chain seq x y z
N MET A 1 -30.54 -56.60 7.53
CA MET A 1 -29.28 -55.84 7.67
C MET A 1 -28.61 -55.80 6.31
N THR A 2 -28.13 -54.73 5.70
CA THR A 2 -28.23 -53.27 5.81
C THR A 2 -27.62 -52.79 4.48
N GLN A 3 -28.19 -51.76 3.84
CA GLN A 3 -27.76 -51.24 2.54
C GLN A 3 -26.30 -50.78 2.55
N LEU A 4 -25.56 -50.99 1.46
CA LEU A 4 -24.27 -50.32 1.24
C LEU A 4 -24.09 -50.06 -0.27
N LEU A 5 -24.43 -48.85 -0.73
CA LEU A 5 -23.78 -48.20 -1.88
C LEU A 5 -24.25 -46.73 -1.98
N CYS A 6 -23.53 -45.82 -1.32
CA CYS A 6 -23.43 -44.39 -1.63
C CYS A 6 -21.99 -44.01 -1.25
N ALA A 7 -21.06 -43.89 -2.21
CA ALA A 7 -20.81 -42.73 -3.05
C ALA A 7 -20.14 -41.56 -2.30
N ILE A 8 -19.10 -41.03 -2.94
CA ILE A 8 -18.62 -39.64 -2.97
C ILE A 8 -17.19 -39.44 -2.44
N LEU A 9 -16.31 -39.28 -3.45
CA LEU A 9 -15.17 -38.36 -3.56
C LEU A 9 -14.75 -37.64 -2.26
N LEU A 10 -13.56 -37.99 -1.76
CA LEU A 10 -12.87 -37.23 -0.72
C LEU A 10 -12.34 -35.92 -1.30
N LEU A 11 -12.91 -34.83 -0.79
CA LEU A 11 -12.54 -33.44 -1.01
C LEU A 11 -11.05 -33.18 -0.70
N PHE A 12 -10.42 -32.40 -1.56
CA PHE A 12 -9.19 -31.67 -1.29
C PHE A 12 -9.42 -30.67 -0.14
N ALA A 13 -8.78 -30.91 1.00
CA ALA A 13 -8.68 -29.92 2.07
C ALA A 13 -7.59 -28.89 1.72
N VAL A 14 -7.95 -27.88 0.94
CA VAL A 14 -7.20 -26.63 0.85
C VAL A 14 -7.65 -25.75 2.01
N THR A 15 -7.11 -25.99 3.20
CA THR A 15 -7.33 -25.12 4.36
C THR A 15 -6.08 -24.30 4.59
N GLY A 16 -6.05 -23.07 4.06
CA GLY A 16 -4.92 -22.16 4.25
C GLY A 16 -5.04 -20.81 3.56
N LEU A 17 -6.24 -20.28 3.34
CA LEU A 17 -6.41 -18.92 2.85
C LEU A 17 -7.59 -18.25 3.58
N ARG A 18 -7.37 -17.91 4.85
CA ARG A 18 -8.31 -17.13 5.69
C ARG A 18 -7.50 -16.11 6.48
N ALA A 19 -6.90 -15.15 5.78
CA ALA A 19 -6.27 -13.98 6.38
C ALA A 19 -6.16 -12.78 5.41
N GLN A 20 -7.11 -12.64 4.48
CA GLN A 20 -7.26 -11.45 3.63
C GLN A 20 -8.73 -11.04 3.48
N GLU A 21 -9.54 -11.17 4.54
CA GLU A 21 -10.95 -10.74 4.51
C GLU A 21 -11.15 -9.29 5.00
N GLY A 22 -10.09 -8.59 5.42
CA GLY A 22 -10.21 -7.26 6.06
C GLY A 22 -9.98 -6.03 5.18
N LEU A 23 -9.51 -6.19 3.93
CA LEU A 23 -9.09 -5.05 3.08
C LEU A 23 -9.80 -5.00 1.71
N GLN A 24 -10.70 -5.94 1.41
CA GLN A 24 -11.40 -5.97 0.12
C GLN A 24 -12.77 -5.24 0.22
N PRO A 25 -13.10 -4.32 -0.71
CA PRO A 25 -14.41 -3.67 -0.74
C PRO A 25 -15.56 -4.67 -0.95
N PRO A 26 -16.76 -4.42 -0.41
CA PRO A 26 -17.91 -5.32 -0.50
C PRO A 26 -18.57 -5.39 -1.89
N TYR A 27 -17.94 -4.87 -2.93
CA TYR A 27 -18.40 -4.96 -4.32
C TYR A 27 -17.20 -4.99 -5.28
N GLU A 28 -17.29 -5.80 -6.33
CA GLU A 28 -16.33 -5.82 -7.45
C GLU A 28 -16.65 -4.66 -8.39
N ILE A 29 -15.74 -3.69 -8.52
CA ILE A 29 -15.84 -2.64 -9.53
C ILE A 29 -15.29 -3.19 -10.84
N PRO A 30 -16.02 -3.10 -11.97
CA PRO A 30 -15.44 -3.39 -13.28
C PRO A 30 -14.24 -2.47 -13.50
N SER A 31 -13.07 -3.05 -13.72
CA SER A 31 -11.78 -2.35 -13.97
C SER A 31 -11.80 -1.42 -15.19
N THR A 32 -12.93 -1.32 -15.90
CA THR A 32 -13.13 -0.44 -17.07
C THR A 32 -13.66 0.96 -16.72
N ILE A 33 -14.11 1.22 -15.48
CA ILE A 33 -14.67 2.54 -15.07
C ILE A 33 -13.71 3.34 -14.17
N ALA A 34 -12.79 2.69 -13.45
CA ALA A 34 -11.85 3.39 -12.59
C ALA A 34 -10.72 4.05 -13.40
N LYS A 35 -10.36 5.30 -13.03
CA LYS A 35 -9.18 6.00 -13.57
C LYS A 35 -7.93 5.13 -13.33
N LEU A 36 -7.11 4.90 -14.36
CA LEU A 36 -5.79 4.30 -14.16
C LEU A 36 -4.88 5.27 -13.39
N PRO A 37 -4.17 4.81 -12.35
CA PRO A 37 -3.22 5.62 -11.61
C PRO A 37 -2.16 6.30 -12.49
N GLU A 38 -1.90 7.57 -12.21
CA GLU A 38 -0.81 8.35 -12.78
C GLU A 38 0.17 8.78 -11.67
N GLN A 39 1.42 9.09 -11.99
CA GLN A 39 2.40 9.57 -11.00
C GLN A 39 1.92 10.84 -10.27
N SER A 40 1.16 11.70 -10.96
CA SER A 40 0.55 12.91 -10.40
C SER A 40 -0.42 12.62 -9.25
N ASP A 41 -1.05 11.44 -9.23
CA ASP A 41 -2.01 11.07 -8.18
C ASP A 41 -1.34 10.87 -6.82
N PHE A 42 -0.04 10.54 -6.80
CA PHE A 42 0.77 10.35 -5.60
C PHE A 42 1.21 11.66 -4.95
N LEU A 43 1.16 12.80 -5.67
CA LEU A 43 1.64 14.07 -5.13
C LEU A 43 0.74 14.58 -4.01
N GLY A 44 1.35 15.09 -2.94
CA GLY A 44 0.68 15.70 -1.78
C GLY A 44 1.18 15.17 -0.43
N ASP A 45 0.46 15.56 0.61
CA ASP A 45 0.66 15.07 1.98
C ASP A 45 -0.25 13.88 2.27
N TRP A 46 0.31 12.90 2.98
CA TRP A 46 -0.32 11.60 3.20
C TRP A 46 -0.12 11.17 4.65
N LEU A 47 -1.20 10.79 5.32
CA LEU A 47 -1.20 10.30 6.69
C LEU A 47 -1.45 8.79 6.69
N ARG A 48 -0.61 8.01 7.37
CA ARG A 48 -0.82 6.56 7.50
C ARG A 48 -2.09 6.28 8.28
N GLY A 49 -2.81 5.21 7.94
CA GLY A 49 -4.10 4.86 8.54
C GLY A 49 -4.11 4.68 10.06
N ASP A 50 -2.96 4.37 10.65
CA ASP A 50 -2.74 4.23 12.09
C ASP A 50 -2.21 5.51 12.78
N GLY A 51 -2.08 6.63 12.04
CA GLY A 51 -2.30 7.97 12.59
C GLY A 51 -1.09 8.78 13.06
N THR A 52 0.16 8.33 12.90
CA THR A 52 1.33 9.12 13.35
C THR A 52 2.40 9.31 12.29
N TYR A 53 2.35 8.53 11.22
CA TYR A 53 3.34 8.52 10.15
C TYR A 53 2.86 9.34 8.97
N ARG A 54 3.73 10.21 8.43
CA ARG A 54 3.40 11.08 7.30
C ARG A 54 4.38 10.90 6.16
N LEU A 55 3.87 10.95 4.93
CA LEU A 55 4.65 11.17 3.72
C LEU A 55 4.28 12.51 3.10
N THR A 56 5.27 13.26 2.63
CA THR A 56 5.08 14.37 1.70
C THR A 56 5.76 13.98 0.39
N ILE A 57 5.02 14.02 -0.71
CA ILE A 57 5.49 13.62 -2.05
C ILE A 57 5.30 14.82 -2.97
N GLU A 58 6.40 15.33 -3.51
CA GLU A 58 6.41 16.54 -4.34
C GLU A 58 7.39 16.43 -5.51
N LEU A 59 7.20 17.25 -6.53
CA LEU A 59 8.17 17.45 -7.60
C LEU A 59 8.87 18.80 -7.37
N VAL A 60 10.19 18.77 -7.17
CA VAL A 60 11.03 19.96 -7.06
C VAL A 60 11.88 20.04 -8.31
N GLU A 61 11.65 21.08 -9.13
CA GLU A 61 12.35 21.27 -10.41
C GLU A 61 12.26 20.02 -11.33
N GLY A 62 11.11 19.33 -11.28
CA GLY A 62 10.85 18.11 -12.05
C GLY A 62 11.43 16.82 -11.44
N SER A 63 12.16 16.91 -10.33
CA SER A 63 12.68 15.75 -9.60
C SER A 63 11.75 15.33 -8.47
N LEU A 64 11.56 14.02 -8.30
CA LEU A 64 10.79 13.44 -7.19
C LEU A 64 11.50 13.69 -5.86
N VAL A 65 10.79 14.32 -4.93
CA VAL A 65 11.22 14.50 -3.54
C VAL A 65 10.17 13.87 -2.63
N VAL A 66 10.63 13.00 -1.73
CA VAL A 66 9.80 12.37 -0.71
C VAL A 66 10.38 12.68 0.67
N LYS A 67 9.52 13.09 1.59
CA LYS A 67 9.85 13.28 3.01
C LYS A 67 9.01 12.34 3.85
N TYR A 68 9.59 11.76 4.89
CA TYR A 68 8.91 10.85 5.80
C TYR A 68 9.05 11.32 7.26
N PHE A 69 7.99 11.18 8.04
CA PHE A 69 7.94 11.63 9.43
C PHE A 69 7.44 10.54 10.39
N ASN A 70 8.12 10.38 11.52
CA ASN A 70 7.70 9.60 12.69
C ASN A 70 8.32 10.08 14.01
N PRO A 71 7.62 10.88 14.82
CA PRO A 71 6.95 12.12 14.43
C PRO A 71 7.93 13.19 13.88
N LYS A 72 9.24 12.99 14.07
CA LYS A 72 10.31 13.81 13.45
C LYS A 72 10.63 13.31 12.05
N SER A 73 11.32 14.13 11.25
CA SER A 73 11.84 13.70 9.94
C SER A 73 12.77 12.50 10.11
N ILE A 74 12.61 11.51 9.24
CA ILE A 74 13.54 10.40 9.06
C ILE A 74 14.19 10.57 7.69
N GLN A 75 15.49 10.33 7.59
CA GLN A 75 16.19 10.41 6.32
C GLN A 75 15.65 9.38 5.31
N VAL A 76 15.20 9.89 4.17
CA VAL A 76 14.90 9.13 2.96
C VAL A 76 16.23 8.99 2.19
N GLU A 77 16.69 7.75 2.01
CA GLU A 77 17.87 7.44 1.21
C GLU A 77 17.57 7.59 -0.29
N SER A 78 16.43 7.07 -0.72
CA SER A 78 15.98 7.16 -2.11
C SER A 78 14.47 7.09 -2.22
N ALA A 79 13.94 7.70 -3.28
CA ALA A 79 12.57 7.54 -3.70
C ALA A 79 12.50 7.53 -5.23
N GLU A 80 11.72 6.63 -5.79
CA GLU A 80 11.56 6.49 -7.23
C GLU A 80 10.14 6.01 -7.58
N PHE A 81 9.63 6.48 -8.73
CA PHE A 81 8.52 5.80 -9.37
C PHE A 81 9.06 4.64 -10.20
N ALA A 82 8.49 3.47 -10.00
CA ALA A 82 8.68 2.31 -10.85
C ALA A 82 7.33 1.90 -11.45
N VAL A 83 7.37 1.00 -12.43
CA VAL A 83 6.17 0.52 -13.13
C VAL A 83 6.05 -0.98 -12.90
N GLU A 84 4.89 -1.40 -12.42
CA GLU A 84 4.52 -2.81 -12.29
C GLU A 84 3.14 -3.01 -12.93
N SER A 85 3.03 -3.97 -13.85
CA SER A 85 1.78 -4.24 -14.58
C SER A 85 1.15 -2.98 -15.22
N GLU A 86 1.97 -2.16 -15.88
CA GLU A 86 1.58 -0.88 -16.51
C GLU A 86 1.09 0.22 -15.54
N LEU A 87 1.18 0.00 -14.23
CA LEU A 87 0.77 0.96 -13.22
C LEU A 87 1.98 1.54 -12.48
N PRO A 88 2.02 2.86 -12.24
CA PRO A 88 3.05 3.45 -11.42
C PRO A 88 2.90 3.00 -9.96
N PHE A 89 4.02 2.70 -9.33
CA PHE A 89 4.14 2.55 -7.89
C PHE A 89 5.34 3.34 -7.37
N LEU A 90 5.23 3.82 -6.13
CA LEU A 90 6.27 4.57 -5.45
C LEU A 90 7.07 3.64 -4.55
N ARG A 91 8.38 3.58 -4.77
CA ARG A 91 9.33 2.94 -3.86
C ARG A 91 10.05 4.01 -3.05
N VAL A 92 10.10 3.85 -1.73
CA VAL A 92 10.82 4.75 -0.81
C VAL A 92 11.72 3.91 0.09
N VAL A 93 12.99 4.30 0.21
CA VAL A 93 13.96 3.67 1.11
C VAL A 93 14.32 4.65 2.23
N LEU A 94 14.18 4.21 3.47
CA LEU A 94 14.50 4.98 4.68
C LEU A 94 15.81 4.51 5.28
N ARG A 95 16.74 5.43 5.53
CA ARG A 95 18.02 5.16 6.19
C ARG A 95 18.30 6.17 7.28
N ASP A 96 18.06 5.79 8.53
CA ASP A 96 18.29 6.63 9.72
C ASP A 96 18.37 5.76 10.98
N GLU A 97 18.52 6.37 12.16
CA GLU A 97 18.44 5.69 13.45
C GLU A 97 17.10 4.96 13.60
N GLY A 98 17.15 3.62 13.78
CA GLY A 98 15.96 2.76 13.82
C GLY A 98 15.41 2.35 12.45
N TYR A 99 15.99 2.86 11.36
CA TYR A 99 15.60 2.58 9.98
C TYR A 99 16.82 2.14 9.15
N PRO A 100 17.24 0.86 9.21
CA PRO A 100 18.48 0.41 8.56
C PRO A 100 18.32 0.11 7.05
N GLY A 101 17.45 0.84 6.33
CA GLY A 101 17.01 0.49 4.97
C GLY A 101 15.59 -0.10 4.96
N SER A 102 14.66 0.49 5.71
CA SER A 102 13.26 0.08 5.65
C SER A 102 12.62 0.64 4.38
N THR A 103 11.70 -0.10 3.76
CA THR A 103 11.14 0.28 2.46
C THR A 103 9.62 0.40 2.50
N TYR A 104 9.12 1.36 1.74
CA TYR A 104 7.72 1.41 1.32
C TYR A 104 7.63 1.11 -0.17
N GLU A 105 6.66 0.28 -0.56
CA GLU A 105 6.25 0.05 -1.94
C GLU A 105 4.74 0.34 -2.00
N LEU A 106 4.38 1.45 -2.63
CA LEU A 106 3.03 2.02 -2.56
C LEU A 106 2.44 2.16 -3.97
N GLY A 107 1.26 1.60 -4.18
CA GLY A 107 0.41 1.90 -5.33
C GLY A 107 -0.68 2.92 -4.97
N PHE A 108 -1.24 3.58 -5.97
CA PHE A 108 -2.39 4.45 -5.80
C PHE A 108 -3.68 3.68 -6.12
N LEU A 109 -4.59 3.59 -5.15
CA LEU A 109 -5.90 2.96 -5.34
C LEU A 109 -6.92 4.04 -5.70
N ALA A 110 -7.17 4.21 -7.00
CA ALA A 110 -8.01 5.27 -7.54
C ALA A 110 -9.44 5.29 -6.99
N GLU A 111 -10.02 4.11 -6.74
CA GLU A 111 -11.38 3.97 -6.19
C GLU A 111 -11.57 4.65 -4.83
N ARG A 112 -10.47 4.78 -4.07
CA ARG A 112 -10.47 5.29 -2.70
C ARG A 112 -9.64 6.57 -2.53
N GLY A 113 -8.83 6.93 -3.52
CA GLY A 113 -7.92 8.08 -3.42
C GLY A 113 -6.88 7.90 -2.31
N ILE A 114 -6.38 6.68 -2.10
CA ILE A 114 -5.40 6.34 -1.06
C ILE A 114 -4.14 5.72 -1.67
N LEU A 115 -3.04 5.80 -0.94
CA LEU A 115 -1.87 4.97 -1.20
C LEU A 115 -2.03 3.66 -0.44
N VAL A 116 -1.80 2.51 -1.08
CA VAL A 116 -1.82 1.18 -0.45
C VAL A 116 -0.55 0.44 -0.81
N GLY A 117 -0.06 -0.41 0.09
CA GLY A 117 1.07 -1.26 -0.22
C GLY A 117 1.74 -1.85 0.99
N ARG A 118 3.05 -2.04 0.91
CA ARG A 118 3.83 -2.75 1.93
C ARG A 118 4.90 -1.88 2.57
N TYR A 119 5.07 -2.07 3.88
CA TYR A 119 6.23 -1.63 4.64
C TYR A 119 7.09 -2.85 4.99
N SER A 120 8.37 -2.80 4.62
CA SER A 120 9.34 -3.87 4.91
C SER A 120 10.51 -3.32 5.72
N ARG A 121 10.98 -4.11 6.68
CA ARG A 121 12.19 -3.83 7.46
C ARG A 121 13.20 -4.95 7.25
N PRO A 122 14.52 -4.67 7.24
CA PRO A 122 15.52 -5.73 7.20
C PRO A 122 15.29 -6.78 8.30
N GLY A 123 15.19 -8.05 7.90
CA GLY A 123 15.00 -9.18 8.80
C GLY A 123 13.61 -9.31 9.45
N GLY A 124 12.63 -8.50 9.05
CA GLY A 124 11.25 -8.58 9.56
C GLY A 124 10.25 -8.98 8.47
N GLN A 125 9.09 -9.46 8.90
CA GLN A 125 7.97 -9.72 8.01
C GLN A 125 7.39 -8.39 7.48
N PRO A 126 7.12 -8.26 6.17
CA PRO A 126 6.40 -7.12 5.62
C PRO A 126 5.02 -6.95 6.26
N SER A 127 4.58 -5.71 6.37
CA SER A 127 3.25 -5.35 6.87
C SER A 127 2.50 -4.53 5.81
N ASP A 128 1.21 -4.79 5.64
CA ASP A 128 0.37 -3.99 4.77
C ASP A 128 0.10 -2.63 5.42
N VAL A 129 0.12 -1.58 4.61
CA VAL A 129 -0.10 -0.20 5.03
C VAL A 129 -0.97 0.53 4.03
N TYR A 130 -1.64 1.58 4.49
CA TYR A 130 -2.27 2.55 3.62
C TYR A 130 -2.10 3.96 4.15
N PHE A 131 -2.12 4.94 3.25
CA PHE A 131 -2.09 6.35 3.57
C PHE A 131 -3.29 7.08 2.95
N VAL A 132 -3.90 7.95 3.73
CA VAL A 132 -4.98 8.83 3.30
C VAL A 132 -4.41 10.19 2.95
N LYS A 133 -4.89 10.77 1.85
CA LYS A 133 -4.47 12.11 1.43
C LYS A 133 -4.91 13.12 2.50
N GLN A 134 -3.98 13.92 2.99
CA GLN A 134 -4.34 15.05 3.83
C GLN A 134 -4.91 16.12 2.90
N SER A 135 -6.22 16.34 2.95
CA SER A 135 -6.79 17.55 2.39
C SER A 135 -6.07 18.71 3.07
N GLY A 136 -5.51 19.63 2.28
CA GLY A 136 -4.83 20.81 2.82
C GLY A 136 -5.72 21.40 3.90
N ARG A 137 -5.22 21.42 5.13
CA ARG A 137 -5.89 22.12 6.22
C ARG A 137 -6.01 23.55 5.72
N LEU A 138 -7.23 23.97 5.37
CA LEU A 138 -7.55 25.39 5.37
C LEU A 138 -7.27 25.78 6.82
N GLU A 139 -6.11 26.38 7.05
CA GLU A 139 -5.83 27.13 8.26
C GLU A 139 -7.02 28.09 8.40
N GLN A 140 -7.90 27.82 9.36
CA GLN A 140 -8.90 28.76 9.86
C GLN A 140 -8.22 29.68 10.86
#